data_AF-A0A8K0G4H4-F1
#
_entry.id   AF-A0A8K0G4H4-F1
#
_cell.length_a   1.000
_cell.length_b   1.000
_cell.length_c   1.000
_cell.angle_alpha   90.00
_cell.angle_beta   90.00
_cell.angle_gamma   90.00
#
_symmetry.space_group_name_H-M   'P 1'
#
loop_
_entity.id
_entity.type
_entity.pdbx_description
1 polymer ?
#
loop_
_entity_poly.entity_id
_entity_poly.type
_entity_poly.pdbx_seq_one_letter_code
_entity_poly.pdbx_strand_id
1 'polypeptide(L)'
;MVGGEIVDTTPLAVDLLVALDVNPVSLQNTEDNFHENRDVLIKDCRGQNYDNASNMSGKYAGLQAKIEEKCKFATFVPCVGHSLNLIGVHAAGCVSEITSYFQIVQKLYNLFLCSTHRWNTLTEYLSSKKVLKSLSQTRWSARADAVSTLHEGHKQIIQALMSIAGNTEQPRETRHEALSLFTKLGNLEFIILTEIWSTILEKIDKTSNYLQKETITMDVATNLFTSLDDFIINLRDKFDYFESPAK
;
A
#
# COMPACT_ATOMS: atom_id res chain seq x y z
N MET A 1 62.65 8.21 15.68
CA MET A 1 61.22 7.86 15.79
C MET A 1 60.50 9.17 16.14
N VAL A 2 60.33 10.16 15.25
CA VAL A 2 59.45 10.22 14.06
C VAL A 2 58.19 9.41 14.34
N GLY A 3 57.13 10.00 14.90
CA GLY A 3 56.15 10.88 14.24
C GLY A 3 54.82 10.10 14.34
N GLY A 4 53.77 10.54 15.04
CA GLY A 4 53.12 11.83 14.88
C GLY A 4 52.06 11.69 13.79
N GLU A 5 50.79 11.78 14.20
CA GLU A 5 49.58 11.93 13.35
C GLU A 5 49.12 10.72 12.52
N ILE A 6 48.08 10.04 13.02
CA ILE A 6 46.95 9.67 12.16
C ILE A 6 45.87 10.68 12.48
N VAL A 7 45.86 11.75 11.71
CA VAL A 7 44.72 12.66 11.54
C VAL A 7 43.65 11.84 10.84
N ASP A 8 42.59 11.47 11.57
CA ASP A 8 41.36 11.00 10.94
C ASP A 8 40.42 12.21 10.80
N THR A 9 40.59 12.90 9.68
CA THR A 9 39.71 13.97 9.20
C THR A 9 38.37 13.37 8.74
N THR A 10 37.33 13.58 9.55
CA THR A 10 35.91 13.90 9.23
C THR A 10 35.40 13.67 7.79
N PRO A 11 34.17 13.14 7.61
CA PRO A 11 32.94 13.86 8.01
C PRO A 11 31.99 12.97 8.85
N LEU A 12 31.48 13.37 10.01
CA LEU A 12 30.62 14.54 10.25
C LEU A 12 29.51 14.68 9.20
N ALA A 13 28.74 13.61 8.95
CA ALA A 13 27.37 13.73 8.46
C ALA A 13 26.57 12.42 8.67
N VAL A 14 25.43 12.54 9.36
CA VAL A 14 24.20 11.72 9.21
C VAL A 14 24.03 10.36 9.93
N ASP A 15 24.62 10.11 11.11
CA ASP A 15 24.28 8.89 11.89
C ASP A 15 23.64 9.14 13.27
N LEU A 16 23.10 10.33 13.52
CA LEU A 16 22.40 10.66 14.77
C LEU A 16 20.87 10.55 14.65
N LEU A 17 20.38 9.47 14.03
CA LEU A 17 18.99 9.05 14.12
C LEU A 17 18.99 7.60 14.61
N VAL A 18 19.15 7.40 15.92
CA VAL A 18 18.67 6.17 16.55
C VAL A 18 17.15 6.25 16.50
N ALA A 19 16.57 5.89 15.35
CA ALA A 19 15.16 5.67 15.21
C ALA A 19 14.83 4.33 15.89
N LEU A 20 14.01 4.39 16.94
CA LEU A 20 13.39 3.18 17.48
C LEU A 20 12.31 2.73 16.49
N ASP A 21 12.60 1.73 15.67
CA ASP A 21 11.58 0.99 14.93
C ASP A 21 10.89 0.01 15.90
N VAL A 22 9.69 0.36 16.37
CA VAL A 22 8.98 -0.39 17.41
C VAL A 22 7.71 -1.01 16.83
N ASN A 23 7.67 -2.35 16.80
CA ASN A 23 6.52 -3.13 16.33
C ASN A 23 5.45 -3.26 17.46
N PRO A 24 4.14 -3.14 17.20
CA PRO A 24 3.12 -3.04 18.26
C PRO A 24 2.98 -4.25 19.20
N VAL A 25 3.48 -5.42 18.81
CA VAL A 25 3.29 -6.69 19.56
C VAL A 25 4.16 -6.78 20.83
N SER A 26 5.21 -5.97 20.95
CA SER A 26 6.13 -5.98 22.11
C SER A 26 5.74 -5.02 23.26
N LEU A 27 4.67 -4.23 23.09
CA LEU A 27 4.45 -3.01 23.88
C LEU A 27 3.65 -3.16 25.18
N GLN A 28 3.18 -4.35 25.56
CA GLN A 28 2.47 -4.49 26.84
C GLN A 28 3.40 -4.83 28.02
N ASN A 29 4.60 -5.36 27.77
CA ASN A 29 5.45 -5.96 28.82
C ASN A 29 6.91 -5.48 28.86
N THR A 30 7.29 -4.38 28.19
CA THR A 30 8.72 -4.02 28.10
C THR A 30 8.97 -2.53 28.34
N GLU A 31 8.75 -2.10 29.59
CA GLU A 31 9.41 -0.88 30.07
C GLU A 31 10.94 -1.09 30.23
N ASP A 32 11.40 -2.35 30.28
CA ASP A 32 12.78 -2.71 30.62
C ASP A 32 13.58 -3.49 29.53
N ASN A 33 12.94 -4.17 28.55
CA ASN A 33 13.66 -5.11 27.67
C ASN A 33 14.17 -4.56 26.33
N PHE A 34 14.04 -3.27 26.03
CA PHE A 34 14.63 -2.71 24.80
C PHE A 34 16.15 -2.46 24.93
N HIS A 35 16.71 -2.64 26.13
CA HIS A 35 18.12 -2.40 26.45
C HIS A 35 19.06 -3.58 26.16
N GLU A 36 18.56 -4.79 25.92
CA GLU A 36 19.44 -5.98 25.88
C GLU A 36 20.16 -6.22 24.55
N ASN A 37 19.85 -5.48 23.47
CA ASN A 37 20.44 -5.76 22.14
C ASN A 37 21.29 -4.63 21.53
N ARG A 38 21.26 -3.40 22.07
CA ARG A 38 22.14 -2.30 21.63
C ARG A 38 22.41 -1.40 22.84
N ASP A 39 23.67 -1.05 23.09
CA ASP A 39 24.13 -0.15 24.18
C ASP A 39 23.66 1.32 24.01
N VAL A 40 22.43 1.56 23.54
CA VAL A 40 21.89 2.90 23.32
C VAL A 40 20.95 3.27 24.45
N LEU A 41 21.33 4.31 25.19
CA LEU A 41 20.51 4.86 26.26
C LEU A 41 19.43 5.75 25.66
N ILE A 42 18.19 5.66 26.16
CA ILE A 42 17.05 6.44 25.65
C ILE A 42 17.28 7.96 25.69
N LYS A 43 18.08 8.44 26.65
CA LYS A 43 18.50 9.86 26.77
C LYS A 43 19.29 10.36 25.55
N ASP A 44 19.92 9.45 24.82
CA ASP A 44 20.72 9.75 23.63
C ASP A 44 19.89 9.66 22.34
N CYS A 45 18.62 9.26 22.43
CA CYS A 45 17.69 9.25 21.31
C CYS A 45 17.39 10.69 20.82
N ARG A 46 17.32 10.87 19.49
CA ARG A 46 17.12 12.17 18.84
C ARG A 46 15.94 12.19 17.86
N GLY A 47 15.39 11.03 17.57
CA GLY A 47 14.23 10.91 16.70
C GLY A 47 13.48 9.62 16.97
N GLN A 48 12.18 9.65 16.72
CA GLN A 48 11.31 8.49 16.80
C GLN A 48 10.43 8.45 15.54
N ASN A 49 10.36 7.29 14.89
CA ASN A 49 9.65 7.11 13.62
C ASN A 49 8.88 5.78 13.64
N TYR A 50 7.57 5.84 13.48
CA TYR A 50 6.66 4.69 13.42
C TYR A 50 5.29 5.13 12.89
N ASP A 51 4.32 4.21 12.87
CA ASP A 51 2.99 4.47 12.32
C ASP A 51 2.18 5.55 13.07
N ASN A 52 1.12 6.03 12.43
CA ASN A 52 0.23 7.05 12.98
C ASN A 52 -0.91 6.44 13.81
N ALA A 53 -0.80 5.19 14.23
CA ALA A 53 -1.82 4.60 15.08
C ALA A 53 -1.84 5.30 16.44
N SER A 54 -3.02 5.37 17.06
CA SER A 54 -3.24 6.14 18.30
C SER A 54 -2.42 5.63 19.49
N ASN A 55 -2.13 4.33 19.53
CA ASN A 55 -1.23 3.71 20.50
C ASN A 55 0.25 4.09 20.28
N MET A 56 0.62 4.49 19.07
CA MET A 56 1.99 4.87 18.71
C MET A 56 2.18 6.39 18.78
N SER A 57 1.46 7.13 17.93
CA SER A 57 1.54 8.60 17.77
C SER A 57 0.65 9.40 18.73
N GLY A 58 0.01 8.73 19.70
CA GLY A 58 -0.91 9.37 20.63
C GLY A 58 -0.22 10.40 21.53
N LYS A 59 -0.69 11.65 21.49
CA LYS A 59 -0.13 12.79 22.24
C LYS A 59 -0.10 12.60 23.77
N TYR A 60 -1.02 11.83 24.33
CA TYR A 60 -1.20 11.71 25.79
C TYR A 60 -0.80 10.34 26.34
N ALA A 61 -1.11 9.27 25.61
CA ALA A 61 -0.92 7.89 26.07
C ALA A 61 -0.21 7.00 25.04
N GLY A 62 0.17 7.56 23.89
CA GLY A 62 0.90 6.83 22.86
C GLY A 62 2.37 6.63 23.24
N LEU A 63 3.03 5.72 22.53
CA LEU A 63 4.47 5.50 22.65
C LEU A 63 5.26 6.80 22.50
N GLN A 64 4.82 7.68 21.60
CA GLN A 64 5.39 9.02 21.41
C GLN A 64 5.49 9.80 22.71
N ALA A 65 4.38 9.93 23.43
CA ALA A 65 4.33 10.69 24.67
C ALA A 65 5.25 10.10 25.74
N LYS A 66 5.30 8.75 25.82
CA LYS A 66 6.16 8.03 26.77
C LYS A 66 7.66 8.20 26.48
N ILE A 67 8.05 8.20 25.20
CA ILE A 67 9.45 8.44 24.81
C ILE A 67 9.80 9.92 25.03
N GLU A 68 8.89 10.84 24.70
CA GLU A 68 9.09 12.29 24.89
C GLU A 68 9.23 12.67 26.38
N GLU A 69 8.54 11.97 27.27
CA GLU A 69 8.69 12.12 28.73
C GLU A 69 10.11 11.76 29.19
N LYS A 70 10.68 10.67 28.65
CA LYS A 70 12.03 10.20 28.98
C LYS A 70 13.14 10.97 28.25
N CYS A 71 12.88 11.45 27.03
CA CYS A 71 13.80 12.22 26.21
C CYS A 71 13.07 13.26 25.37
N LYS A 72 13.06 14.52 25.84
CA LYS A 72 12.45 15.65 25.14
C LYS A 72 13.08 15.98 23.79
N PHE A 73 14.27 15.44 23.51
CA PHE A 73 14.97 15.65 22.23
C PHE A 73 14.62 14.60 21.18
N ALA A 74 13.89 13.54 21.53
CA ALA A 74 13.45 12.50 20.59
C ALA A 74 12.23 12.98 19.78
N THR A 75 12.50 13.74 18.72
CA THR A 75 11.45 14.34 17.88
C THR A 75 10.67 13.25 17.13
N PHE A 76 9.34 13.29 17.19
CA PHE A 76 8.50 12.38 16.43
C PHE A 76 8.33 12.82 14.99
N VAL A 77 8.56 11.87 14.09
CA VAL A 77 8.30 12.00 12.66
C VAL A 77 7.38 10.85 12.25
N PRO A 78 6.16 11.13 11.73
CA PRO A 78 5.27 10.13 11.16
C PRO A 78 5.95 9.23 10.13
N CYS A 79 5.58 7.95 10.11
CA CYS A 79 6.00 7.05 9.04
C CYS A 79 5.49 7.58 7.69
N VAL A 80 6.44 7.83 6.80
CA VAL A 80 6.19 8.40 5.48
C VAL A 80 5.38 7.43 4.60
N GLY A 81 5.72 6.14 4.63
CA GLY A 81 4.97 5.11 3.91
C GLY A 81 3.53 4.94 4.41
N HIS A 82 3.33 4.99 5.74
CA HIS A 82 1.99 4.96 6.32
C HIS A 82 1.17 6.20 5.92
N SER A 83 1.80 7.37 5.92
CA SER A 83 1.16 8.63 5.52
C SER A 83 0.72 8.59 4.05
N LEU A 84 1.57 8.10 3.13
CA LEU A 84 1.20 7.90 1.72
C LEU A 84 0.01 6.95 1.55
N ASN A 85 -0.01 5.86 2.32
CA ASN A 85 -1.12 4.91 2.30
C ASN A 85 -2.44 5.54 2.78
N LEU A 86 -2.41 6.36 3.84
CA LEU A 86 -3.59 7.08 4.32
C LEU A 86 -4.13 8.06 3.27
N ILE A 87 -3.24 8.80 2.58
CA ILE A 87 -3.64 9.72 1.50
C ILE A 87 -4.44 8.97 0.43
N GLY A 88 -3.94 7.81 -0.03
CA GLY A 88 -4.65 6.99 -1.03
C GLY A 88 -6.02 6.51 -0.54
N VAL A 89 -6.09 6.01 0.70
CA VAL A 89 -7.36 5.55 1.30
C VAL A 89 -8.39 6.67 1.39
N HIS A 90 -7.99 7.83 1.90
CA HIS A 90 -8.90 8.97 2.03
C HIS A 90 -9.32 9.52 0.66
N ALA A 91 -8.38 9.70 -0.27
CA ALA A 91 -8.68 10.21 -1.61
C ALA A 91 -9.68 9.33 -2.35
N ALA A 92 -9.51 8.00 -2.32
CA ALA A 92 -10.45 7.08 -2.94
C ALA A 92 -11.80 7.00 -2.21
N GLY A 93 -11.80 7.18 -0.88
CA GLY A 93 -13.02 7.17 -0.06
C GLY A 93 -13.87 8.43 -0.19
N CYS A 94 -13.31 9.54 -0.70
CA CYS A 94 -14.05 10.78 -0.92
C CYS A 94 -15.01 10.73 -2.13
N VAL A 95 -14.88 9.72 -3.00
CA VAL A 95 -15.65 9.61 -4.24
C VAL A 95 -16.45 8.30 -4.24
N SER A 96 -17.77 8.41 -4.38
CA SER A 96 -18.71 7.28 -4.34
C SER A 96 -18.49 6.27 -5.46
N GLU A 97 -18.19 6.76 -6.66
CA GLU A 97 -17.98 6.01 -7.89
C GLU A 97 -16.72 5.15 -7.75
N ILE A 98 -15.63 5.74 -7.23
CA ILE A 98 -14.39 5.04 -6.92
C ILE A 98 -14.61 3.99 -5.83
N THR A 99 -15.36 4.34 -4.78
CA THR A 99 -15.70 3.39 -3.72
C THR A 99 -16.49 2.20 -4.29
N SER A 100 -17.44 2.47 -5.18
CA SER A 100 -18.26 1.45 -5.85
C SER A 100 -17.41 0.57 -6.77
N TYR A 101 -16.47 1.15 -7.50
CA TYR A 101 -15.49 0.42 -8.31
C TYR A 101 -14.69 -0.57 -7.46
N PHE A 102 -14.07 -0.13 -6.36
CA PHE A 102 -13.32 -1.04 -5.48
C PHE A 102 -14.21 -2.10 -4.83
N GLN A 103 -15.47 -1.79 -4.50
CA GLN A 103 -16.41 -2.79 -4.03
C GLN A 103 -16.71 -3.87 -5.09
N ILE A 104 -16.78 -3.51 -6.37
CA ILE A 104 -16.94 -4.48 -7.46
C ILE A 104 -15.69 -5.38 -7.55
N VAL A 105 -14.49 -4.81 -7.48
CA VAL A 105 -13.23 -5.59 -7.46
C VAL A 105 -13.20 -6.56 -6.28
N GLN A 106 -13.64 -6.14 -5.09
CA GLN A 106 -13.73 -7.04 -3.93
C GLN A 106 -14.79 -8.14 -4.12
N LYS A 107 -15.96 -7.82 -4.69
CA LYS A 107 -17.01 -8.81 -4.97
C LYS A 107 -16.54 -9.85 -5.98
N LEU A 108 -15.80 -9.43 -6.99
CA LEU A 108 -15.15 -10.33 -7.95
C LEU A 108 -14.23 -11.31 -7.23
N TYR A 109 -13.35 -10.82 -6.36
CA TYR A 109 -12.46 -11.67 -5.57
C TYR A 109 -13.24 -12.65 -4.69
N ASN A 110 -14.25 -12.17 -3.97
CA ASN A 110 -15.07 -13.00 -3.07
C ASN A 110 -15.82 -14.10 -3.84
N LEU A 111 -16.35 -13.79 -5.04
CA LEU A 111 -16.98 -14.80 -5.89
C LEU A 111 -16.00 -15.96 -6.13
N PHE A 112 -14.79 -15.70 -6.61
CA PHE A 112 -13.88 -16.81 -6.91
C PHE A 112 -13.33 -17.49 -5.65
N LEU A 113 -13.02 -16.73 -4.59
CA LEU A 113 -12.44 -17.28 -3.35
C LEU A 113 -13.38 -18.24 -2.63
N CYS A 114 -14.69 -17.99 -2.63
CA CYS A 114 -15.65 -18.78 -1.88
C CYS A 114 -15.85 -20.22 -2.41
N SER A 115 -15.12 -20.67 -3.43
CA SER A 115 -15.14 -22.07 -3.89
C SER A 115 -13.83 -22.45 -4.55
N THR A 116 -13.22 -23.55 -4.12
CA THR A 116 -12.02 -24.11 -4.75
C THR A 116 -12.24 -24.39 -6.24
N HIS A 117 -13.43 -24.86 -6.62
CA HIS A 117 -13.75 -25.10 -8.03
C HIS A 117 -13.73 -23.81 -8.85
N ARG A 118 -14.41 -22.75 -8.38
CA ARG A 118 -14.43 -21.44 -9.06
C ARG A 118 -13.04 -20.82 -9.12
N TRP A 119 -12.28 -20.92 -8.03
CA TRP A 119 -10.90 -20.46 -7.98
C TRP A 119 -10.04 -21.16 -9.04
N ASN A 120 -10.15 -22.49 -9.14
CA ASN A 120 -9.42 -23.27 -10.14
C ASN A 120 -9.80 -22.83 -11.57
N THR A 121 -11.11 -22.67 -11.85
CA THR A 121 -11.59 -22.14 -13.13
C THR A 121 -10.93 -20.79 -13.45
N LEU A 122 -10.91 -19.85 -12.52
CA LEU A 122 -10.25 -18.55 -12.72
C LEU A 122 -8.77 -18.71 -13.05
N THR A 123 -8.05 -19.52 -12.27
CA THR A 123 -6.61 -19.71 -12.46
C THR A 123 -6.27 -20.40 -13.79
N GLU A 124 -7.12 -21.31 -14.26
CA GLU A 124 -7.00 -21.94 -15.57
C GLU A 124 -7.11 -20.90 -16.69
N TYR A 125 -8.13 -20.02 -16.64
CA TYR A 125 -8.26 -18.92 -17.60
C TYR A 125 -7.08 -17.94 -17.53
N LEU A 126 -6.57 -17.63 -16.33
CA LEU A 126 -5.40 -16.75 -16.13
C LEU A 126 -4.05 -17.44 -16.44
N SER A 127 -4.06 -18.71 -16.87
CA SER A 127 -2.85 -19.50 -17.17
C SER A 127 -1.84 -19.51 -16.01
N SER A 128 -2.29 -19.43 -14.76
CA SER A 128 -1.48 -19.42 -13.54
C SER A 128 -0.39 -18.32 -13.45
N LYS A 129 -0.41 -17.28 -14.29
CA LYS A 129 0.65 -16.25 -14.31
C LYS A 129 0.45 -15.16 -13.25
N LYS A 130 -0.80 -14.76 -13.00
CA LYS A 130 -1.19 -13.81 -11.95
C LYS A 130 -2.50 -14.25 -11.34
N VAL A 131 -2.64 -14.04 -10.03
CA VAL A 131 -3.77 -14.51 -9.23
C VAL A 131 -4.48 -13.29 -8.67
N LEU A 132 -5.80 -13.25 -8.78
CA LEU A 132 -6.61 -12.14 -8.26
C LEU A 132 -6.39 -12.03 -6.74
N LYS A 133 -6.05 -10.83 -6.26
CA LYS A 133 -5.81 -10.58 -4.84
C LYS A 133 -7.00 -9.88 -4.19
N SER A 134 -7.21 -10.15 -2.90
CA SER A 134 -8.16 -9.38 -2.09
C SER A 134 -7.71 -7.94 -2.00
N LEU A 135 -8.65 -7.01 -1.93
CA LEU A 135 -8.32 -5.68 -1.44
C LEU A 135 -7.97 -5.76 0.04
N SER A 136 -7.00 -4.95 0.44
CA SER A 136 -6.79 -4.63 1.84
C SER A 136 -7.41 -3.27 2.13
N GLN A 137 -8.09 -3.15 3.27
CA GLN A 137 -8.56 -1.86 3.76
C GLN A 137 -7.39 -0.94 4.13
N THR A 138 -6.28 -1.51 4.61
CA THR A 138 -5.15 -0.78 5.20
C THR A 138 -3.90 -0.75 4.33
N ARG A 139 -3.83 -1.50 3.21
CA ARG A 139 -2.63 -1.57 2.36
C ARG A 139 -2.93 -1.32 0.89
N TRP A 140 -2.41 -0.21 0.38
CA TRP A 140 -2.53 0.20 -1.02
C TRP A 140 -1.85 -0.77 -2.00
N SER A 141 -0.77 -1.43 -1.58
CA SER A 141 -0.07 -2.44 -2.38
C SER A 141 -0.99 -3.62 -2.76
N ALA A 142 -1.87 -4.04 -1.85
CA ALA A 142 -2.87 -5.08 -2.15
C ALA A 142 -3.90 -4.60 -3.19
N ARG A 143 -4.25 -3.31 -3.18
CA ARG A 143 -5.11 -2.73 -4.22
C ARG A 143 -4.40 -2.65 -5.56
N ALA A 144 -3.11 -2.27 -5.56
CA ALA A 144 -2.28 -2.23 -6.77
C ALA A 144 -2.18 -3.61 -7.42
N ASP A 145 -1.91 -4.65 -6.63
CA ASP A 145 -1.88 -6.03 -7.10
C ASP A 145 -3.22 -6.48 -7.71
N ALA A 146 -4.33 -6.19 -7.01
CA ALA A 146 -5.67 -6.59 -7.43
C ALA A 146 -6.06 -5.92 -8.75
N VAL A 147 -5.82 -4.62 -8.88
CA VAL A 147 -6.14 -3.85 -10.09
C VAL A 147 -5.19 -4.21 -11.24
N SER A 148 -3.89 -4.39 -11.00
CA SER A 148 -2.95 -4.86 -12.04
C SER A 148 -3.36 -6.23 -12.59
N THR A 149 -3.77 -7.15 -11.71
CA THR A 149 -4.23 -8.47 -12.15
C THR A 149 -5.53 -8.40 -12.94
N LEU A 150 -6.47 -7.55 -12.49
CA LEU A 150 -7.72 -7.31 -13.20
C LEU A 150 -7.50 -6.68 -14.57
N HIS A 151 -6.60 -5.69 -14.66
CA HIS A 151 -6.27 -4.97 -15.88
C HIS A 151 -5.65 -5.90 -16.93
N GLU A 152 -4.61 -6.65 -16.55
CA GLU A 152 -3.91 -7.56 -17.46
C GLU A 152 -4.74 -8.81 -17.81
N GLY A 153 -5.55 -9.28 -16.87
CA GLY A 153 -6.37 -10.48 -16.99
C GLY A 153 -7.82 -10.22 -17.40
N HIS A 154 -8.17 -9.00 -17.82
CA HIS A 154 -9.57 -8.58 -17.98
C HIS A 154 -10.38 -9.54 -18.86
N LYS A 155 -9.85 -9.88 -20.04
CA LYS A 155 -10.52 -10.78 -21.00
C LYS A 155 -10.73 -12.18 -20.43
N GLN A 156 -9.72 -12.71 -19.74
CA GLN A 156 -9.73 -14.03 -19.11
C GLN A 156 -10.73 -14.09 -17.95
N ILE A 157 -10.78 -13.04 -17.13
CA ILE A 157 -11.74 -12.90 -16.03
C ILE A 157 -13.17 -12.87 -16.57
N ILE A 158 -13.41 -12.11 -17.63
CA ILE A 158 -14.71 -12.06 -18.32
C ILE A 158 -15.13 -13.46 -18.81
N GLN A 159 -14.21 -14.21 -19.42
CA GLN A 159 -14.47 -15.60 -19.86
C GLN A 159 -14.78 -16.53 -18.69
N ALA A 160 -14.03 -16.43 -17.58
CA ALA A 160 -14.28 -17.22 -16.38
C ALA A 160 -15.66 -16.92 -15.77
N LEU A 161 -16.07 -15.64 -15.74
CA LEU A 161 -17.40 -15.23 -15.27
C LEU A 161 -18.52 -15.80 -16.15
N MET A 162 -18.37 -15.74 -17.48
CA MET A 162 -19.34 -16.34 -18.40
C MET A 162 -19.43 -17.86 -18.23
N SER A 163 -18.29 -18.53 -18.02
CA SER A 163 -18.24 -19.97 -17.76
C SER A 163 -18.99 -20.34 -16.48
N ILE A 164 -18.87 -19.56 -15.41
CA ILE A 164 -19.61 -19.77 -14.16
C ILE A 164 -21.10 -19.48 -14.35
N ALA A 165 -21.44 -18.38 -15.03
CA ALA A 165 -22.83 -17.99 -15.28
C ALA A 165 -23.59 -19.03 -16.11
N GLY A 166 -22.93 -19.67 -17.08
CA GLY A 166 -23.50 -20.72 -17.93
C GLY A 166 -23.51 -22.12 -17.31
N ASN A 167 -22.80 -22.36 -16.20
CA ASN A 167 -22.70 -23.69 -15.60
C ASN A 167 -23.97 -24.03 -14.78
N THR A 168 -24.78 -24.98 -15.26
CA THR A 168 -26.01 -25.40 -14.58
C THR A 168 -25.82 -26.11 -13.25
N GLU A 169 -24.61 -26.58 -12.95
CA GLU A 169 -24.25 -27.21 -11.67
C GLU A 169 -24.00 -26.18 -10.56
N GLN A 170 -23.79 -24.91 -10.92
CA GLN A 170 -23.63 -23.83 -9.94
C GLN A 170 -24.98 -23.40 -9.37
N PRO A 171 -25.04 -22.97 -8.08
CA PRO A 171 -26.24 -22.39 -7.49
C PRO A 171 -26.78 -21.23 -8.32
N ARG A 172 -28.11 -21.07 -8.33
CA ARG A 172 -28.78 -20.04 -9.13
C ARG A 172 -28.23 -18.65 -8.79
N GLU A 173 -28.03 -18.38 -7.52
CA GLU A 173 -27.52 -17.13 -6.96
C GLU A 173 -26.10 -16.85 -7.49
N THR A 174 -25.21 -17.85 -7.46
CA THR A 174 -23.83 -17.75 -7.98
C THR A 174 -23.81 -17.43 -9.46
N ARG A 175 -24.69 -18.05 -10.26
CA ARG A 175 -24.77 -17.78 -11.70
C ARG A 175 -25.24 -16.35 -11.98
N HIS A 176 -26.25 -15.88 -11.24
CA HIS A 176 -26.74 -14.50 -11.33
C HIS A 176 -25.69 -13.49 -10.88
N GLU A 177 -24.95 -13.79 -9.82
CA GLU A 177 -23.86 -12.95 -9.34
C GLU A 177 -22.73 -12.85 -10.38
N ALA A 178 -22.32 -13.98 -10.97
CA ALA A 178 -21.32 -14.02 -12.03
C ALA A 178 -21.77 -13.21 -13.26
N LEU A 179 -23.03 -13.33 -13.68
CA LEU A 179 -23.60 -12.54 -14.77
C LEU A 179 -23.65 -11.05 -14.44
N SER A 180 -24.04 -10.70 -13.21
CA SER A 180 -24.06 -9.31 -12.73
C SER A 180 -22.66 -8.69 -12.77
N LEU A 181 -21.64 -9.43 -12.33
CA LEU A 181 -20.24 -9.00 -12.39
C LEU A 181 -19.76 -8.88 -13.83
N PHE A 182 -20.08 -9.84 -14.70
CA PHE A 182 -19.77 -9.76 -16.13
C PHE A 182 -20.31 -8.47 -16.76
N THR A 183 -21.58 -8.13 -16.53
CA THR A 183 -22.17 -6.88 -17.04
C THR A 183 -21.44 -5.66 -16.50
N LYS A 184 -21.12 -5.63 -15.19
CA LYS A 184 -20.41 -4.49 -14.58
C LYS A 184 -19.00 -4.32 -15.11
N LEU A 185 -18.26 -5.41 -15.28
CA LEU A 185 -16.90 -5.37 -15.81
C LEU A 185 -16.86 -4.95 -17.28
N GLY A 186 -17.93 -5.24 -18.05
CA GLY A 186 -18.08 -4.80 -19.43
C GLY A 186 -18.54 -3.35 -19.61
N ASN A 187 -18.89 -2.64 -18.52
CA ASN A 187 -19.28 -1.23 -18.62
C ASN A 187 -18.06 -0.36 -18.96
N LEU A 188 -18.23 0.58 -19.89
CA LEU A 188 -17.20 1.51 -20.32
C LEU A 188 -16.55 2.24 -19.13
N GLU A 189 -17.38 2.73 -18.20
CA GLU A 189 -16.93 3.41 -16.99
C GLU A 189 -16.00 2.52 -16.15
N PHE A 190 -16.31 1.23 -16.00
CA PHE A 190 -15.49 0.31 -15.23
C PHE A 190 -14.13 0.07 -15.89
N ILE A 191 -14.10 -0.05 -17.22
CA ILE A 191 -12.87 -0.24 -18.00
C ILE A 191 -11.98 1.00 -17.86
N ILE A 192 -12.54 2.20 -18.05
CA ILE A 192 -11.81 3.46 -17.89
C ILE A 192 -11.26 3.61 -16.46
N LEU A 193 -12.09 3.33 -15.45
CA LEU A 193 -11.64 3.36 -14.05
C LEU A 193 -10.53 2.33 -13.78
N THR A 194 -10.59 1.16 -14.41
CA THR A 194 -9.53 0.14 -14.30
C THR A 194 -8.22 0.64 -14.88
N GLU A 195 -8.23 1.30 -16.05
CA GLU A 195 -7.03 1.87 -16.68
C GLU A 195 -6.41 2.99 -15.82
N ILE A 196 -7.26 3.92 -15.36
CA ILE A 196 -6.85 5.04 -14.50
C ILE A 196 -6.23 4.51 -13.21
N TRP A 197 -6.92 3.62 -12.51
CA TRP A 197 -6.43 3.10 -11.24
C TRP A 197 -5.23 2.18 -11.42
N SER A 198 -5.12 1.38 -12.48
CA SER A 198 -3.92 0.58 -12.75
C SER A 198 -2.68 1.49 -12.82
N THR A 199 -2.79 2.58 -13.58
CA THR A 199 -1.72 3.58 -13.77
C THR A 199 -1.36 4.32 -12.47
N ILE A 200 -2.36 4.81 -11.73
CA ILE A 200 -2.13 5.54 -10.47
C ILE A 200 -1.56 4.62 -9.39
N LEU A 201 -2.13 3.44 -9.23
CA LEU A 201 -1.73 2.49 -8.19
C LEU A 201 -0.32 1.96 -8.43
N GLU A 202 0.07 1.70 -9.68
CA GLU A 202 1.44 1.28 -10.02
C GLU A 202 2.45 2.35 -9.58
N LYS A 203 2.19 3.63 -9.86
CA LYS A 203 3.10 4.71 -9.47
C LYS A 203 3.15 4.88 -7.94
N ILE A 204 2.01 4.83 -7.25
CA ILE A 204 1.96 4.91 -5.79
C ILE A 204 2.71 3.73 -5.16
N ASP A 205 2.53 2.52 -5.68
CA ASP A 205 3.20 1.32 -5.14
C ASP A 205 4.71 1.38 -5.33
N LYS A 206 5.19 1.80 -6.51
CA LYS A 206 6.63 2.05 -6.76
C LYS A 206 7.21 3.08 -5.79
N THR A 207 6.50 4.20 -5.58
CA THR A 207 6.92 5.22 -4.62
C THR A 207 6.95 4.66 -3.19
N SER A 208 5.90 3.94 -2.78
CA SER A 208 5.81 3.30 -1.46
C SER A 208 6.94 2.31 -1.21
N ASN A 209 7.26 1.46 -2.19
CA ASN A 209 8.35 0.49 -2.10
C ASN A 209 9.72 1.18 -2.00
N TYR A 210 9.89 2.32 -2.68
CA TYR A 210 11.12 3.09 -2.57
C TYR A 210 11.26 3.79 -1.22
N LEU A 211 10.16 4.32 -0.68
CA LEU A 211 10.10 4.94 0.65
C LEU A 211 10.41 3.98 1.81
N GLN A 212 10.27 2.67 1.58
CA GLN A 212 10.55 1.63 2.58
C GLN A 212 11.99 1.11 2.55
N LYS A 213 12.87 1.65 1.67
CA LYS A 213 14.28 1.26 1.63
C LYS A 213 15.02 1.84 2.83
N GLU A 214 15.84 1.02 3.49
CA GLU A 214 16.67 1.42 4.64
C GLU A 214 17.65 2.57 4.31
N THR A 215 18.03 2.71 3.05
CA THR A 215 18.99 3.72 2.58
C THR A 215 18.36 5.05 2.15
N ILE A 216 17.05 5.24 2.38
CA ILE A 216 16.38 6.45 1.94
C ILE A 216 16.73 7.66 2.82
N THR A 217 16.97 8.79 2.19
CA THR A 217 17.17 10.09 2.85
C THR A 217 15.93 10.96 2.73
N MET A 218 15.78 11.95 3.63
CA MET A 218 14.60 12.83 3.67
C MET A 218 14.44 13.70 2.41
N ASP A 219 15.55 14.12 1.80
CA ASP A 219 15.54 14.85 0.52
C ASP A 219 15.02 13.97 -0.63
N VAL A 220 15.45 12.71 -0.70
CA VAL A 220 14.95 11.74 -1.68
C VAL A 220 13.47 11.46 -1.46
N ALA A 221 13.03 11.27 -0.20
CA ALA A 221 11.62 11.08 0.12
C ALA A 221 10.77 12.28 -0.35
N THR A 222 11.24 13.50 -0.12
CA THR A 222 10.56 14.73 -0.56
C THR A 222 10.44 14.80 -2.07
N ASN A 223 11.54 14.52 -2.79
CA ASN A 223 11.54 14.49 -4.26
C ASN A 223 10.59 13.42 -4.83
N LEU A 224 10.46 12.27 -4.17
CA LEU A 224 9.52 11.22 -4.57
C LEU A 224 8.05 11.68 -4.43
N PHE A 225 7.70 12.42 -3.37
CA PHE A 225 6.36 13.00 -3.25
C PHE A 225 6.10 14.05 -4.31
N THR A 226 7.03 14.98 -4.52
CA THR A 226 6.88 16.00 -5.57
C THR A 226 6.68 15.35 -6.94
N SER A 227 7.50 14.34 -7.26
CA SER A 227 7.34 13.59 -8.52
C SER A 227 6.01 12.84 -8.62
N LEU A 228 5.50 12.28 -7.51
CA LEU A 228 4.20 11.62 -7.49
C LEU A 228 3.05 12.64 -7.65
N ASP A 229 3.14 13.79 -7.01
CA ASP A 229 2.16 14.88 -7.11
C ASP A 229 2.11 15.43 -8.54
N ASP A 230 3.27 15.77 -9.10
CA ASP A 230 3.40 16.20 -10.50
C ASP A 230 2.81 15.16 -11.46
N PHE A 231 3.09 13.88 -11.23
CA PHE A 231 2.53 12.79 -12.03
C PHE A 231 1.00 12.79 -11.98
N ILE A 232 0.40 12.85 -10.79
CA ILE A 232 -1.06 12.83 -10.61
C ILE A 232 -1.70 14.07 -11.23
N ILE A 233 -1.10 15.25 -11.09
CA ILE A 233 -1.59 16.49 -11.70
C ILE A 233 -1.60 16.36 -13.23
N ASN A 234 -0.49 15.89 -13.81
CA ASN A 234 -0.37 15.71 -15.26
C ASN A 234 -1.30 14.63 -15.85
N LEU A 235 -1.82 13.70 -15.04
CA LEU A 235 -2.81 12.73 -15.51
C LEU A 235 -4.19 13.35 -15.77
N ARG A 236 -4.52 14.49 -15.13
CA ARG A 236 -5.83 15.13 -15.25
C ARG A 236 -6.15 15.56 -16.68
N ASP A 237 -5.13 15.92 -17.44
CA ASP A 237 -5.26 16.37 -18.83
C ASP A 237 -5.15 15.22 -19.85
N LYS A 238 -5.10 13.96 -19.39
CA LYS A 238 -4.87 12.77 -20.23
C LYS A 238 -6.08 11.86 -20.31
N PHE A 239 -7.30 12.39 -20.22
CA PHE A 239 -8.51 11.57 -20.29
C PHE A 239 -8.58 10.74 -21.60
N ASP A 240 -8.24 11.34 -22.73
CA ASP A 240 -8.25 10.65 -24.04
C ASP A 240 -7.37 9.39 -24.08
N TYR A 241 -6.27 9.40 -23.32
CA TYR A 241 -5.40 8.23 -23.17
C TYR A 241 -6.13 7.07 -22.49
N PHE A 242 -6.90 7.37 -21.44
CA PHE A 242 -7.68 6.40 -20.66
C PHE A 242 -8.98 5.96 -21.35
N GLU A 243 -9.52 6.77 -22.25
CA GLU A 243 -10.71 6.42 -23.03
C GLU A 243 -10.36 5.45 -24.18
N SER A 244 -9.15 5.54 -24.75
CA SER A 244 -8.75 4.75 -25.92
C SER A 244 -8.87 3.22 -25.76
N PRO A 245 -8.55 2.59 -24.60
CA PRO A 245 -8.67 1.15 -24.41
C PRO A 245 -10.12 0.69 -24.20
N ALA A 246 -11.03 1.64 -23.96
CA ALA A 246 -12.45 1.38 -23.69
C ALA A 246 -13.30 1.46 -24.99
N LYS A 247 -12.73 1.99 -26.09
CA LYS A 247 -13.33 1.99 -27.44
C LYS A 247 -13.10 0.66 -28.17
#